data_AF-A0A416JTA3-F1
#
_entry.id   AF-A0A416JTA3-F1
#
_cell.length_a   1.000
_cell.length_b   1.000
_cell.length_c   1.000
_cell.angle_alpha   90.00
_cell.angle_beta   90.00
_cell.angle_gamma   90.00
#
_symmetry.space_group_name_H-M   'P 1'
#
loop_
_entity.id
_entity.type
_entity.pdbx_description
1 polymer ?
#
loop_
_entity_poly.entity_id
_entity_poly.type
_entity_poly.pdbx_seq_one_letter_code
_entity_poly.pdbx_strand_id
1 'polypeptide(L)'
;MAAGFFQANTVDPILSNVPVPSKLFQQHEPIWLVRFLNASANTFAVNIEVDQNAFAINSRFGTVSNYEPVSDGFHTITVRRASGISNILLQRSFPFSAEQRYTVVLTDNASGGLDMIQVPATGCNTFNYNTGCYRVANMSYSGSSYDVMLYNTHSVVFRGLNYQSVSSYKQAAAGSYQFYLTNSSTGSLMQELPA
;
A
#
# COMPACT_ATOMS: atom_id res chain seq x y z
N MET A 1 9.37 2.77 13.84
CA MET A 1 8.66 3.07 12.57
C MET A 1 7.24 2.53 12.62
N ALA A 2 6.24 3.41 12.49
CA ALA A 2 4.90 3.02 12.10
C ALA A 2 4.59 3.79 10.81
N ALA A 3 4.40 3.06 9.72
CA ALA A 3 4.01 3.60 8.43
C ALA A 3 2.59 3.11 8.17
N GLY A 4 1.64 4.05 8.15
CA GLY A 4 0.28 3.79 7.67
C GLY A 4 0.30 3.74 6.15
N PHE A 5 -0.22 2.66 5.57
CA PHE A 5 -0.42 2.53 4.13
C PHE A 5 -1.92 2.56 3.87
N PHE A 6 -2.40 3.60 3.19
CA PHE A 6 -3.80 3.75 2.83
C PHE A 6 -3.98 3.40 1.36
N GLN A 7 -4.88 2.45 1.11
CA GLN A 7 -5.31 2.10 -0.23
C GLN A 7 -6.66 2.73 -0.49
N ALA A 8 -6.73 3.59 -1.52
CA ALA A 8 -8.01 4.09 -2.02
C ALA A 8 -8.69 2.97 -2.82
N ASN A 9 -9.90 2.59 -2.43
CA ASN A 9 -10.80 1.71 -3.19
C ASN A 9 -12.09 2.46 -3.46
N THR A 10 -12.63 2.31 -4.67
CA THR A 10 -13.87 2.95 -5.14
C THR A 10 -15.14 2.52 -4.40
N VAL A 11 -15.02 1.47 -3.57
CA VAL A 11 -16.14 0.93 -2.78
C VAL A 11 -16.38 1.71 -1.49
N ASP A 12 -15.41 2.53 -1.04
CA ASP A 12 -15.53 3.36 0.15
C ASP A 12 -15.10 4.80 -0.17
N PRO A 13 -16.04 5.72 -0.49
CA PRO A 13 -15.72 7.12 -0.77
C PRO A 13 -15.17 7.86 0.47
N ILE A 14 -15.23 7.23 1.63
CA ILE A 14 -14.75 7.72 2.92
C ILE A 14 -13.71 6.74 3.45
N LEU A 15 -12.47 7.21 3.64
CA LEU A 15 -11.48 6.49 4.45
C LEU A 15 -11.76 6.85 5.91
N SER A 16 -12.58 6.05 6.56
CA SER A 16 -13.01 6.28 7.95
C SER A 16 -11.92 5.89 8.95
N ASN A 17 -11.66 6.78 9.91
CA ASN A 17 -10.81 6.57 11.09
C ASN A 17 -9.43 5.99 10.82
N VAL A 18 -8.65 6.72 10.03
CA VAL A 18 -7.22 6.45 9.81
C VAL A 18 -6.45 6.70 11.11
N PRO A 19 -5.93 5.66 11.79
CA PRO A 19 -5.15 5.84 13.01
C PRO A 19 -3.69 6.16 12.66
N VAL A 20 -3.16 7.23 13.26
CA VAL A 20 -1.73 7.55 13.22
C VAL A 20 -1.12 7.15 14.57
N PRO A 21 -0.43 6.00 14.68
CA PRO A 21 0.11 5.53 15.95
C PRO A 21 1.38 6.30 16.35
N SER A 22 1.53 6.61 17.64
CA SER A 22 2.79 7.07 18.23
C SER A 22 3.73 5.89 18.50
N LYS A 23 5.05 6.04 18.36
CA LYS A 23 6.03 5.04 18.81
C LYS A 23 7.17 5.67 19.62
N LEU A 24 7.52 5.01 20.72
CA LEU A 24 8.81 5.14 21.43
C LEU A 24 9.82 4.17 20.79
N PHE A 25 11.09 4.57 20.71
CA PHE A 25 12.15 3.91 19.95
C PHE A 25 12.60 2.56 20.55
N GLN A 26 12.82 1.55 19.71
CA GLN A 26 13.83 0.51 19.92
C GLN A 26 14.34 -0.03 18.57
N GLN A 27 15.67 0.00 18.37
CA GLN A 27 16.39 -0.38 17.15
C GLN A 27 17.09 -1.75 17.34
N HIS A 28 16.63 -2.77 16.62
CA HIS A 28 17.32 -4.00 16.16
C HIS A 28 16.22 -4.82 15.44
N GLU A 29 16.24 -5.15 14.15
CA GLU A 29 17.24 -5.81 13.30
C GLU A 29 17.09 -5.31 11.84
N PRO A 30 18.14 -5.22 11.01
CA PRO A 30 18.00 -4.96 9.58
C PRO A 30 17.63 -6.25 8.84
N ILE A 31 16.36 -6.62 8.94
CA ILE A 31 15.76 -7.62 8.06
C ILE A 31 15.07 -6.89 6.90
N TRP A 32 15.44 -7.28 5.68
CA TRP A 32 14.78 -6.94 4.43
C TRP A 32 13.37 -7.54 4.44
N LEU A 33 12.35 -6.72 4.73
CA LEU A 33 11.02 -7.24 5.01
C LEU A 33 10.07 -6.99 3.84
N VAL A 34 9.41 -8.05 3.40
CA VAL A 34 8.40 -8.00 2.35
C VAL A 34 7.06 -8.39 2.94
N ARG A 35 6.01 -7.64 2.59
CA ARG A 35 4.63 -8.06 2.80
C ARG A 35 3.84 -7.91 1.52
N PHE A 36 2.69 -8.56 1.46
CA PHE A 36 1.76 -8.51 0.35
C PHE A 36 0.46 -7.82 0.74
N LEU A 37 -0.09 -7.08 -0.22
CA LEU A 37 -1.44 -6.55 -0.19
C LEU A 37 -2.17 -7.03 -1.44
N ASN A 38 -3.33 -7.65 -1.28
CA ASN A 38 -4.17 -8.02 -2.41
C ASN A 38 -5.20 -6.91 -2.68
N ALA A 39 -4.91 -6.07 -3.67
CA ALA A 39 -5.78 -5.03 -4.17
C ALA A 39 -6.62 -5.46 -5.38
N SER A 40 -6.39 -6.65 -5.94
CA SER A 40 -7.11 -7.13 -7.13
C SER A 40 -8.57 -7.43 -6.82
N ALA A 41 -9.47 -7.02 -7.70
CA ALA A 41 -10.91 -7.22 -7.59
C ALA A 41 -11.36 -8.61 -8.08
N ASN A 42 -10.44 -9.57 -8.17
CA ASN A 42 -10.77 -10.94 -8.57
C ASN A 42 -11.82 -11.58 -7.66
N THR A 43 -12.72 -12.34 -8.26
CA THR A 43 -13.81 -13.03 -7.53
C THR A 43 -13.36 -14.29 -6.79
N PHE A 44 -12.13 -14.74 -7.02
CA PHE A 44 -11.54 -15.95 -6.44
C PHE A 44 -10.29 -15.61 -5.61
N ALA A 45 -9.99 -16.47 -4.64
CA ALA A 45 -8.79 -16.33 -3.83
C ALA A 45 -7.54 -16.81 -4.57
N VAL A 46 -6.40 -16.24 -4.19
CA VAL A 46 -5.08 -16.56 -4.76
C VAL A 46 -4.07 -16.93 -3.69
N ASN A 47 -3.09 -17.75 -4.07
CA ASN A 47 -1.88 -17.98 -3.28
C ASN A 47 -0.75 -17.16 -3.90
N ILE A 48 0.05 -16.51 -3.05
CA ILE A 48 1.23 -15.73 -3.43
C ILE A 48 2.45 -16.43 -2.85
N GLU A 49 3.39 -16.76 -3.73
CA GLU A 49 4.64 -17.44 -3.43
C GLU A 49 5.82 -16.52 -3.77
N VAL A 50 6.89 -16.57 -2.98
CA VAL A 50 8.20 -15.97 -3.30
C VAL A 50 9.20 -17.12 -3.40
N ASP A 51 9.80 -17.30 -4.57
CA ASP A 51 10.70 -18.41 -4.89
C ASP A 51 10.13 -19.78 -4.47
N GLN A 52 8.86 -20.00 -4.81
CA GLN A 52 8.11 -21.24 -4.52
C GLN A 52 7.74 -21.45 -3.04
N ASN A 53 8.17 -20.56 -2.14
CA ASN A 53 7.73 -20.56 -0.75
C ASN A 53 6.43 -19.78 -0.61
N ALA A 54 5.45 -20.32 0.10
CA ALA A 54 4.17 -19.66 0.34
C ALA A 54 4.32 -18.44 1.26
N PHE A 55 3.80 -17.28 0.84
CA PHE A 55 3.81 -16.03 1.61
C PHE A 55 2.40 -15.56 2.00
N ALA A 56 1.42 -15.74 1.12
CA ALA A 56 0.02 -15.50 1.43
C ALA A 56 -0.84 -16.61 0.83
N ILE A 57 -1.63 -17.27 1.67
CA ILE A 57 -2.51 -18.37 1.26
C ILE A 57 -3.96 -17.92 1.31
N ASN A 58 -4.75 -18.33 0.32
CA ASN A 58 -6.18 -18.03 0.23
C ASN A 58 -6.48 -16.51 0.29
N SER A 59 -5.59 -15.71 -0.28
CA SER A 59 -5.64 -14.26 -0.28
C SER A 59 -6.78 -13.75 -1.17
N ARG A 60 -7.63 -12.90 -0.60
CA ARG A 60 -8.73 -12.20 -1.28
C ARG A 60 -8.50 -10.70 -1.27
N PHE A 61 -9.30 -9.95 -2.02
CA PHE A 61 -9.29 -8.49 -1.96
C PHE A 61 -9.27 -7.97 -0.51
N GLY A 62 -8.37 -7.03 -0.23
CA GLY A 62 -8.14 -6.44 1.09
C GLY A 62 -7.22 -7.26 2.01
N THR A 63 -6.79 -8.45 1.63
CA THR A 63 -5.87 -9.26 2.45
C THR A 63 -4.50 -8.60 2.52
N VAL A 64 -3.98 -8.44 3.74
CA VAL A 64 -2.62 -7.96 4.02
C VAL A 64 -1.85 -9.06 4.76
N SER A 65 -0.69 -9.46 4.24
CA SER A 65 0.16 -10.42 4.92
C SER A 65 1.00 -9.76 6.03
N ASN A 66 1.57 -10.58 6.88
CA ASN A 66 2.67 -10.14 7.75
C ASN A 66 3.90 -9.77 6.91
N TYR A 67 4.80 -9.01 7.54
CA TYR A 67 6.14 -8.79 7.01
C TYR A 67 6.99 -10.02 7.30
N GLU A 68 7.57 -10.59 6.25
CA GLU A 68 8.43 -11.76 6.30
C GLU A 68 9.80 -11.43 5.65
N PRO A 69 10.89 -12.05 6.09
CA PRO A 69 12.21 -11.80 5.52
C PRO A 69 12.36 -12.41 4.12
N VAL A 70 12.86 -11.63 3.16
CA VAL A 70 13.26 -12.07 1.79
C VAL A 70 14.60 -11.47 1.40
N SER A 71 15.63 -12.31 1.20
CA SER A 71 17.03 -11.89 0.95
C SER A 71 17.21 -10.74 -0.03
N ASP A 72 18.35 -10.04 0.10
CA ASP A 72 18.77 -9.10 -0.93
C ASP A 72 18.94 -9.81 -2.28
N GLY A 73 18.41 -9.22 -3.34
CA GLY A 73 18.50 -9.75 -4.70
C GLY A 73 17.17 -9.75 -5.46
N PHE A 74 17.19 -10.39 -6.62
CA PHE A 74 15.98 -10.59 -7.44
C PHE A 74 15.24 -11.85 -7.02
N HIS A 75 13.98 -11.68 -6.66
CA HIS A 75 13.12 -12.76 -6.20
C HIS A 75 11.91 -12.89 -7.13
N THR A 76 11.50 -14.12 -7.42
CA THR A 76 10.38 -14.40 -8.31
C THR A 76 9.11 -14.58 -7.49
N ILE A 77 8.16 -13.69 -7.72
CA ILE A 77 6.83 -13.76 -7.10
C ILE A 77 5.89 -14.46 -8.07
N THR A 78 5.22 -15.50 -7.58
CA THR A 78 4.28 -16.31 -8.36
C THR A 78 2.90 -16.25 -7.71
N VAL A 79 1.87 -15.95 -8.51
CA VAL A 79 0.47 -15.97 -8.07
C VAL A 79 -0.23 -17.13 -8.73
N ARG A 80 -0.92 -17.92 -7.93
CA ARG A 80 -1.74 -19.04 -8.37
C ARG A 80 -3.15 -18.89 -7.86
N ARG A 81 -4.10 -19.49 -8.57
CA ARG A 81 -5.45 -19.65 -7.99
C ARG A 81 -5.36 -20.55 -6.75
N ALA A 82 -6.02 -20.16 -5.65
CA ALA A 82 -5.93 -20.90 -4.39
C ALA A 82 -6.70 -22.25 -4.40
N SER A 83 -7.66 -22.40 -5.31
CA SER A 83 -8.52 -23.58 -5.42
C SER A 83 -8.74 -24.01 -6.87
N GLY A 84 -8.98 -25.31 -7.08
CA GLY A 84 -9.15 -25.89 -8.41
C GLY A 84 -7.80 -26.14 -9.10
N ILE A 85 -7.77 -26.06 -10.43
CA ILE A 85 -6.51 -26.21 -11.18
C ILE A 85 -5.58 -25.04 -10.83
N SER A 86 -4.43 -25.35 -10.22
CA SER A 86 -3.44 -24.40 -9.71
C SER A 86 -2.60 -23.79 -10.85
N ASN A 87 -3.27 -23.08 -11.75
CA ASN A 87 -2.61 -22.34 -12.83
C ASN A 87 -1.90 -21.12 -12.28
N ILE A 88 -0.72 -20.85 -12.83
CA ILE A 88 -0.02 -19.58 -12.62
C ILE A 88 -0.84 -18.50 -13.32
N LEU A 89 -1.24 -17.49 -12.55
CA LEU A 89 -1.99 -16.34 -13.04
C LEU A 89 -1.08 -15.16 -13.34
N LEU A 90 0.00 -15.03 -12.58
CA LEU A 90 1.03 -14.00 -12.73
C LEU A 90 2.35 -14.55 -12.20
N GLN A 91 3.44 -14.23 -12.89
CA GLN A 91 4.78 -14.46 -12.39
C GLN A 91 5.65 -13.25 -12.75
N ARG A 92 6.29 -12.64 -11.75
CA ARG A 92 7.08 -11.42 -11.92
C ARG A 92 8.27 -11.41 -10.96
N SER A 93 9.42 -10.94 -11.43
CA SER A 93 10.60 -10.77 -10.60
C SER A 93 10.71 -9.33 -10.09
N PHE A 94 11.07 -9.19 -8.81
CA PHE A 94 11.29 -7.89 -8.16
C PHE A 94 12.66 -7.85 -7.47
N PRO A 95 13.36 -6.71 -7.51
CA PRO A 95 14.56 -6.50 -6.71
C PRO A 95 14.21 -6.13 -5.28
N PHE A 96 14.72 -6.86 -4.29
CA PHE A 96 14.64 -6.49 -2.89
C PHE A 96 16.03 -6.09 -2.41
N SER A 97 16.14 -4.88 -1.85
CA SER A 97 17.41 -4.36 -1.33
C SER A 97 17.54 -4.55 0.18
N ALA A 98 18.77 -4.79 0.63
CA ALA A 98 19.12 -4.84 2.04
C ALA A 98 18.66 -3.58 2.78
N GLU A 99 18.29 -3.75 4.06
CA GLU A 99 17.81 -2.69 4.95
C GLU A 99 16.54 -1.95 4.49
N GLN A 100 15.92 -2.40 3.39
CA GLN A 100 14.64 -1.85 2.92
C GLN A 100 13.47 -2.74 3.32
N ARG A 101 12.30 -2.12 3.36
CA ARG A 101 11.02 -2.83 3.51
C ARG A 101 10.20 -2.60 2.27
N TYR A 102 9.41 -3.58 1.86
CA TYR A 102 8.55 -3.47 0.69
C TYR A 102 7.13 -3.97 0.99
N THR A 103 6.15 -3.32 0.39
CA THR A 103 4.80 -3.87 0.22
C THR A 103 4.63 -4.15 -1.26
N VAL A 104 4.49 -5.41 -1.63
CA VAL A 104 4.11 -5.79 -3.00
C VAL A 104 2.60 -5.84 -3.07
N VAL A 105 2.03 -5.07 -3.99
CA VAL A 105 0.58 -4.94 -4.15
C VAL A 105 0.17 -5.69 -5.41
N LEU A 106 -0.70 -6.69 -5.25
CA LEU A 106 -1.35 -7.37 -6.36
C LEU A 106 -2.54 -6.54 -6.83
N THR A 107 -2.56 -6.12 -8.09
CA THR A 107 -3.58 -5.27 -8.70
C THR A 107 -4.21 -5.93 -9.92
N ASP A 108 -5.27 -5.36 -10.46
CA ASP A 108 -5.81 -5.77 -11.76
C ASP A 108 -4.99 -5.14 -12.90
N ASN A 109 -4.83 -5.85 -14.02
CA ASN A 109 -4.19 -5.28 -15.20
C ASN A 109 -5.22 -4.60 -16.11
N ALA A 110 -4.89 -3.43 -16.66
CA ALA A 110 -5.76 -2.70 -17.59
C ALA A 110 -6.17 -3.52 -18.84
N SER A 111 -5.27 -4.38 -19.30
CA SER A 111 -5.46 -5.26 -20.47
C SER A 111 -6.11 -6.60 -20.10
N GLY A 112 -6.51 -6.78 -18.83
CA GLY A 112 -7.07 -8.01 -18.29
C GLY A 112 -6.04 -8.87 -17.56
N GLY A 113 -6.52 -9.63 -16.56
CA GLY A 113 -5.68 -10.44 -15.69
C GLY A 113 -5.10 -9.66 -14.50
N LEU A 114 -3.99 -10.16 -13.97
CA LEU A 114 -3.34 -9.64 -12.77
C LEU A 114 -2.06 -8.87 -13.11
N ASP A 115 -1.72 -7.90 -12.27
CA ASP A 115 -0.43 -7.23 -12.26
C ASP A 115 0.06 -7.04 -10.82
N MET A 116 1.33 -6.65 -10.66
CA MET A 116 1.90 -6.30 -9.37
C MET A 116 2.73 -5.04 -9.46
N ILE A 117 2.67 -4.25 -8.40
CA ILE A 117 3.64 -3.20 -8.17
C ILE A 117 4.34 -3.37 -6.83
N GLN A 118 5.62 -3.05 -6.82
CA GLN A 118 6.42 -3.05 -5.61
C GLN A 118 6.48 -1.62 -5.05
N VAL A 119 6.11 -1.48 -3.78
CA VAL A 119 6.09 -0.20 -3.09
C VAL A 119 7.10 -0.21 -1.94
N PRO A 120 8.18 0.60 -1.99
CA PRO A 120 9.11 0.76 -0.87
C PRO A 120 8.35 1.23 0.37
N ALA A 121 8.50 0.56 1.50
CA ALA A 121 7.81 0.81 2.77
C ALA A 121 8.72 1.50 3.81
N THR A 122 9.77 2.18 3.35
CA THR A 122 10.65 3.02 4.16
C THR A 122 9.85 4.23 4.61
N GLY A 123 9.49 4.26 5.89
CA GLY A 123 8.73 5.37 6.49
C GLY A 123 9.57 6.64 6.64
N CYS A 124 9.06 7.61 7.37
CA CYS A 124 9.85 8.79 7.72
C CYS A 124 11.07 8.40 8.57
N ASN A 125 12.19 9.09 8.32
CA ASN A 125 13.45 8.89 9.05
C ASN A 125 13.58 9.83 10.27
N THR A 126 12.86 10.95 10.26
CA THR A 126 12.78 11.92 11.35
C THR A 126 11.39 11.86 12.00
N PHE A 127 11.34 11.90 13.32
CA PHE A 127 10.09 11.91 14.09
C PHE A 127 10.17 13.02 15.14
N ASN A 128 9.13 13.83 15.21
CA ASN A 128 8.87 14.63 16.40
C ASN A 128 8.16 13.75 17.44
N TYR A 129 8.23 14.13 18.71
CA TYR A 129 7.47 13.43 19.74
C TYR A 129 5.97 13.48 19.39
N ASN A 130 5.27 12.35 19.57
CA ASN A 130 3.83 12.21 19.33
C ASN A 130 3.38 12.43 17.86
N THR A 131 4.26 12.19 16.89
CA THR A 131 3.90 12.20 15.46
C THR A 131 4.11 10.85 14.78
N GLY A 132 3.41 10.61 13.69
CA GLY A 132 3.56 9.44 12.82
C GLY A 132 3.52 9.84 11.35
N CYS A 133 3.73 8.86 10.47
CA CYS A 133 3.72 9.10 9.02
C CYS A 133 2.73 8.19 8.29
N TYR A 134 2.10 8.78 7.28
CA TYR A 134 1.16 8.12 6.41
C TYR A 134 1.37 8.58 4.98
N ARG A 135 0.93 7.74 4.04
CA ARG A 135 0.91 8.02 2.61
C ARG A 135 -0.28 7.31 2.00
N VAL A 136 -0.64 7.69 0.78
CA VAL A 136 -1.75 7.09 0.05
C VAL A 136 -1.23 6.49 -1.24
N ALA A 137 -1.78 5.34 -1.60
CA ALA A 137 -1.58 4.73 -2.90
C ALA A 137 -2.93 4.49 -3.58
N ASN A 138 -3.02 4.81 -4.86
CA ASN A 138 -4.18 4.48 -5.66
C ASN A 138 -3.96 3.14 -6.37
N MET A 139 -4.67 2.10 -5.90
CA MET A 139 -4.63 0.75 -6.46
C MET A 139 -5.99 0.32 -7.01
N SER A 140 -6.87 1.28 -7.28
CA SER A 140 -8.27 1.03 -7.66
C SER A 140 -8.37 0.38 -9.05
N TYR A 141 -8.36 1.18 -10.13
CA TYR A 141 -8.46 0.66 -11.49
C TYR A 141 -7.75 1.57 -12.50
N SER A 142 -7.41 1.02 -13.66
CA SER A 142 -6.74 1.77 -14.74
C SER A 142 -7.54 3.00 -15.18
N GLY A 143 -6.90 4.17 -15.19
CA GLY A 143 -7.53 5.44 -15.51
C GLY A 143 -8.16 6.17 -14.31
N SER A 144 -8.18 5.57 -13.12
CA SER A 144 -8.57 6.27 -11.89
C SER A 144 -7.55 7.35 -11.51
N SER A 145 -8.03 8.49 -10.99
CA SER A 145 -7.20 9.57 -10.46
C SER A 145 -7.94 10.32 -9.36
N TYR A 146 -7.34 10.40 -8.16
CA TYR A 146 -8.01 10.93 -6.97
C TYR A 146 -7.23 12.03 -6.28
N ASP A 147 -7.97 12.98 -5.73
CA ASP A 147 -7.54 13.85 -4.64
C ASP A 147 -8.06 13.29 -3.31
N VAL A 148 -7.23 13.34 -2.29
CA VAL A 148 -7.56 12.93 -0.92
C VAL A 148 -7.80 14.18 -0.10
N MET A 149 -9.01 14.33 0.39
CA MET A 149 -9.49 15.49 1.12
C MET A 149 -9.57 15.19 2.61
N LEU A 150 -9.18 16.14 3.44
CA LEU A 150 -9.41 16.05 4.88
C LEU A 150 -10.87 16.45 5.17
N TYR A 151 -11.60 15.60 5.88
CA TYR A 151 -13.05 15.75 6.05
C TYR A 151 -13.46 17.04 6.79
N ASN A 152 -12.73 17.42 7.85
CA ASN A 152 -13.10 18.58 8.66
C ASN A 152 -12.82 19.93 7.96
N THR A 153 -11.71 20.06 7.23
CA THR A 153 -11.30 21.31 6.56
C THR A 153 -11.69 21.36 5.09
N HIS A 154 -12.10 20.24 4.48
CA HIS A 154 -12.35 20.12 3.04
C HIS A 154 -11.14 20.54 2.19
N SER A 155 -9.93 20.37 2.72
CA SER A 155 -8.69 20.72 2.05
C SER A 155 -8.04 19.49 1.42
N VAL A 156 -7.44 19.67 0.24
CA VAL A 156 -6.66 18.63 -0.44
C VAL A 156 -5.38 18.33 0.37
N VAL A 157 -5.19 17.08 0.77
CA VAL A 157 -3.99 16.59 1.47
C VAL A 157 -3.04 15.88 0.51
N PHE A 158 -3.57 15.03 -0.38
CA PHE A 158 -2.83 14.42 -1.49
C PHE A 158 -3.57 14.70 -2.79
N ARG A 159 -2.82 14.96 -3.85
CA ARG A 159 -3.36 15.37 -5.14
C ARG A 159 -2.92 14.44 -6.25
N GLY A 160 -3.80 14.25 -7.23
CA GLY A 160 -3.42 13.68 -8.52
C GLY A 160 -2.89 12.26 -8.41
N LEU A 161 -3.47 11.46 -7.51
CA LEU A 161 -3.08 10.06 -7.33
C LEU A 161 -3.65 9.21 -8.46
N ASN A 162 -2.92 9.15 -9.57
CA ASN A 162 -3.22 8.29 -10.71
C ASN A 162 -3.14 6.80 -10.32
N TYR A 163 -3.73 5.93 -11.15
CA TYR A 163 -3.64 4.49 -10.98
C TYR A 163 -2.19 4.01 -10.79
N GLN A 164 -1.97 3.11 -9.81
CA GLN A 164 -0.68 2.58 -9.35
C GLN A 164 0.33 3.61 -8.85
N SER A 165 -0.08 4.87 -8.65
CA SER A 165 0.78 5.89 -8.03
C SER A 165 0.77 5.81 -6.50
N VAL A 166 1.89 6.19 -5.91
CA VAL A 166 2.10 6.21 -4.45
C VAL A 166 2.61 7.59 -4.08
N SER A 167 1.95 8.23 -3.11
CA SER A 167 2.38 9.53 -2.63
C SER A 167 3.68 9.44 -1.82
N SER A 168 4.38 10.56 -1.72
CA SER A 168 5.34 10.77 -0.63
C SER A 168 4.65 10.66 0.73
N TYR A 169 5.44 10.34 1.77
CA TYR A 169 4.94 10.36 3.15
C TYR A 169 4.68 11.80 3.61
N LYS A 170 3.62 11.96 4.39
CA LYS A 170 3.35 13.13 5.20
C LYS A 170 3.40 12.76 6.68
N GLN A 171 3.90 13.69 7.49
CA GLN A 171 3.82 13.60 8.95
C GLN A 171 2.45 14.11 9.41
N ALA A 172 1.97 13.56 10.52
CA ALA A 172 0.84 14.07 11.25
C ALA A 172 1.01 13.76 12.74
N ALA A 173 0.45 14.63 13.58
CA ALA A 173 0.29 14.33 15.00
C ALA A 173 -0.48 13.01 15.19
N ALA A 174 -0.21 12.32 16.29
CA ALA A 174 -0.98 11.14 16.66
C ALA A 174 -2.46 11.51 16.87
N GLY A 175 -3.36 10.74 16.27
CA GLY A 175 -4.78 11.04 16.27
C GLY A 175 -5.57 10.18 15.30
N SER A 176 -6.87 10.47 15.23
CA SER A 176 -7.77 9.88 14.24
C SER A 176 -8.13 10.93 13.20
N TYR A 177 -7.91 10.60 11.93
CA TYR A 177 -8.21 11.47 10.81
C TYR A 177 -9.25 10.80 9.91
N GLN A 178 -10.20 11.60 9.44
CA GLN A 178 -11.19 11.16 8.45
C GLN A 178 -10.88 11.82 7.12
N PHE A 179 -10.81 11.02 6.06
CA PHE A 179 -10.58 11.49 4.71
C PHE A 179 -11.71 11.06 3.78
N TYR A 180 -11.88 11.80 2.70
CA TYR A 180 -12.74 11.40 1.59
C TYR A 180 -12.03 11.62 0.25
N LEU A 181 -12.48 10.92 -0.78
CA LEU A 181 -11.89 10.99 -2.11
C LEU A 181 -12.73 11.85 -3.05
N THR A 182 -12.09 12.63 -3.90
CA THR A 182 -12.71 13.27 -5.07
C THR A 182 -11.94 12.91 -6.32
N ASN A 183 -12.56 13.05 -7.49
CA ASN A 183 -11.79 13.01 -8.74
C ASN A 183 -10.73 14.11 -8.73
N SER A 184 -9.54 13.80 -9.21
CA SER A 184 -8.44 14.78 -9.26
C SER A 184 -8.82 15.99 -10.12
N SER A 185 -8.54 17.20 -9.64
CA SER A 185 -8.72 18.45 -10.39
C SER A 185 -7.45 19.32 -10.37
N THR A 186 -7.28 20.22 -11.34
CA THR A 186 -6.04 21.00 -11.55
C THR A 186 -5.92 22.29 -10.71
N GLY A 187 -6.87 22.61 -9.80
CA GLY A 187 -7.09 24.00 -9.38
C GLY A 187 -7.13 24.37 -7.89
N SER A 188 -6.84 23.50 -6.93
CA SER A 188 -7.00 23.84 -5.48
C SER A 188 -5.66 24.05 -4.76
N LEU A 189 -5.62 24.73 -3.61
CA LEU A 189 -4.43 24.73 -2.72
C LEU A 189 -4.29 23.38 -2.01
N MET A 190 -3.04 22.92 -1.78
CA MET A 190 -2.76 21.74 -0.94
C MET A 190 -2.53 22.19 0.50
N GLN A 191 -3.04 21.44 1.47
CA GLN A 191 -2.85 21.70 2.90
C GLN A 191 -2.02 20.57 3.55
N GLU A 192 -1.13 20.96 4.45
CA GLU A 192 -0.45 20.03 5.35
C GLU A 192 -1.33 19.70 6.56
N LEU A 193 -1.26 18.46 7.04
CA LEU A 193 -1.91 18.11 8.31
C LEU A 193 -1.15 18.75 9.48
N PRO A 194 -1.83 18.99 10.62
CA PRO A 194 -1.16 19.42 11.83
C PRO A 194 -0.05 18.44 12.20
N ALA A 195 1.16 18.97 12.38
CA ALA A 195 2.33 18.25 12.86
C ALA A 195 2.42 18.30 14.39
#